data_AF-A0A8S2QP41-F1
#
_entry.id   AF-A0A8S2QP41-F1
#
_cell.length_a   1.000
_cell.length_b   1.000
_cell.length_c   1.000
_cell.angle_alpha   90.00
_cell.angle_beta   90.00
_cell.angle_gamma   90.00
#
_symmetry.space_group_name_H-M   'P 1'
#
loop_
_entity.id
_entity.type
_entity.pdbx_description
1 polymer ?
#
loop_
_entity_poly.entity_id
_entity_poly.type
_entity_poly.pdbx_seq_one_letter_code
_entity_poly.pdbx_strand_id
1 'polypeptide(L)'
;MPSSKQIQSPFYGFLFCTFVIVLASILIQTRNSPPLNEYLPKTIASTKPYATFEEFYPHYLLEHSKQTTRIWHYVGTTLVVIYMLCNPILIVSLLSAGLAAYSLVPFLRHLPNGLYEMALLLVLYLLGSKLLAHS
;
A
#
# COMPACT_ATOMS: atom_id res chain seq x y z
N MET A 1 -5.12 -23.18 37.96
CA MET A 1 -5.18 -23.73 36.58
C MET A 1 -4.61 -22.69 35.65
N PRO A 2 -3.54 -22.96 34.89
CA PRO A 2 -3.09 -22.01 33.88
C PRO A 2 -4.17 -21.95 32.79
N SER A 3 -4.77 -20.78 32.62
CA SER A 3 -5.65 -20.48 31.49
C SER A 3 -4.92 -20.88 30.22
N SER A 4 -5.44 -21.86 29.46
CA SER A 4 -4.93 -22.14 28.13
C SER A 4 -5.07 -20.83 27.34
N LYS A 5 -3.94 -20.18 27.05
CA LYS A 5 -3.94 -19.12 26.04
C LYS A 5 -4.34 -19.83 24.76
N GLN A 6 -5.60 -19.73 24.36
CA GLN A 6 -6.04 -20.14 23.03
C GLN A 6 -5.15 -19.36 22.07
N ILE A 7 -4.20 -20.05 21.45
CA ILE A 7 -3.46 -19.52 20.32
C ILE A 7 -4.51 -19.40 19.23
N GLN A 8 -5.02 -18.18 19.06
CA GLN A 8 -5.91 -17.89 17.96
C GLN A 8 -5.09 -18.12 16.66
N SER A 9 -5.76 -18.60 15.60
CA SER A 9 -5.11 -19.00 14.35
C SER A 9 -5.13 -17.85 13.34
N PRO A 10 -3.99 -17.46 12.73
CA PRO A 10 -3.91 -16.36 11.77
C PRO A 10 -4.67 -16.60 10.45
N PHE A 11 -5.44 -17.69 10.35
CA PHE A 11 -6.20 -18.14 9.19
C PHE A 11 -7.01 -17.01 8.53
N TYR A 12 -7.80 -16.25 9.30
CA TYR A 12 -8.62 -15.18 8.73
C TYR A 12 -7.78 -14.01 8.20
N GLY A 13 -6.63 -13.74 8.81
CA GLY A 13 -5.67 -12.76 8.28
C GLY A 13 -5.08 -13.19 6.95
N PHE A 14 -4.70 -14.47 6.81
CA PHE A 14 -4.22 -15.02 5.54
C PHE A 14 -5.32 -15.01 4.47
N LEU A 15 -6.55 -15.40 4.82
CA LEU A 15 -7.69 -15.38 3.91
C LEU A 15 -7.97 -13.96 3.39
N PHE A 16 -8.00 -12.98 4.29
CA PHE A 16 -8.17 -11.57 3.94
C PHE A 16 -7.07 -11.08 2.99
N CYS A 17 -5.79 -11.28 3.33
CA CYS A 17 -4.69 -10.81 2.50
C CYS A 17 -4.68 -11.50 1.13
N THR A 18 -4.99 -12.80 1.08
CA THR A 18 -5.09 -13.56 -0.16
C THR A 18 -6.20 -13.03 -1.06
N PHE A 19 -7.38 -12.77 -0.50
CA PHE A 19 -8.49 -12.17 -1.23
C PHE A 19 -8.11 -10.82 -1.83
N VAL A 20 -7.48 -9.95 -1.03
CA VAL A 20 -7.00 -8.63 -1.48
C VAL A 20 -5.98 -8.77 -2.62
N ILE A 21 -5.02 -9.70 -2.51
CA ILE A 21 -4.00 -9.94 -3.54
C ILE A 21 -4.64 -10.42 -4.85
N VAL A 22 -5.56 -11.38 -4.78
CA VAL A 22 -6.25 -11.91 -5.96
C VAL A 22 -7.05 -10.80 -6.65
N LEU A 23 -7.82 -10.03 -5.89
CA LEU A 23 -8.61 -8.91 -6.43
C LEU A 23 -7.70 -7.86 -7.09
N ALA A 24 -6.63 -7.45 -6.41
CA ALA A 24 -5.68 -6.48 -6.95
C ALA A 24 -4.99 -7.01 -8.22
N SER A 25 -4.65 -8.30 -8.26
CA SER A 25 -4.04 -8.94 -9.43
C SER A 25 -4.99 -8.96 -10.63
N ILE A 26 -6.27 -9.26 -10.41
CA ILE A 26 -7.30 -9.22 -11.47
C ILE A 26 -7.42 -7.77 -11.99
N LEU A 27 -7.49 -6.78 -11.10
CA LEU A 27 -7.55 -5.37 -11.51
C LEU A 27 -6.32 -4.96 -12.32
N ILE A 28 -5.11 -5.32 -11.90
CA ILE A 28 -3.88 -4.99 -12.63
C ILE A 28 -3.89 -5.56 -14.05
N GLN A 29 -4.35 -6.80 -14.21
CA GLN A 29 -4.40 -7.48 -15.51
C GLN A 29 -5.51 -6.93 -16.43
N THR A 30 -6.62 -6.47 -15.86
CA THR A 30 -7.82 -6.09 -16.63
C THR A 30 -7.96 -4.59 -16.84
N ARG A 31 -7.33 -3.73 -16.02
CA ARG A 31 -7.53 -2.27 -16.04
C ARG A 31 -7.21 -1.58 -17.36
N ASN A 32 -6.33 -2.17 -18.16
CA ASN A 32 -5.95 -1.62 -19.46
C ASN A 32 -6.83 -2.13 -20.62
N SER A 33 -7.74 -3.07 -20.36
CA SER A 33 -8.64 -3.67 -21.35
C SER A 33 -10.08 -3.17 -21.17
N PRO A 34 -10.90 -3.14 -22.24
CA PRO A 34 -12.34 -2.91 -22.11
C PRO A 34 -13.02 -4.02 -21.26
N PRO A 35 -14.11 -3.71 -20.54
CA PRO A 35 -14.75 -2.40 -20.44
C PRO A 35 -14.11 -1.47 -19.41
N LEU A 36 -13.25 -1.98 -18.51
CA LEU A 36 -12.76 -1.24 -17.35
C LEU A 36 -11.96 0.02 -17.76
N ASN A 37 -11.13 -0.07 -18.80
CA ASN A 37 -10.35 1.07 -19.30
C ASN A 37 -11.25 2.28 -19.66
N GLU A 38 -12.46 2.04 -20.17
CA GLU A 38 -13.37 3.11 -20.60
C GLU A 38 -13.91 3.94 -19.43
N TYR A 39 -14.05 3.31 -18.25
CA TYR A 39 -14.52 3.97 -17.03
C TYR A 39 -13.38 4.60 -16.20
N LEU A 40 -12.11 4.33 -16.54
CA LEU A 40 -11.00 4.91 -15.82
C LEU A 40 -10.86 6.40 -16.14
N PRO A 41 -10.62 7.27 -15.14
CA PRO A 41 -10.33 8.68 -15.38
C PRO A 41 -9.15 8.83 -16.33
N LYS A 42 -9.31 9.51 -17.47
CA LYS A 42 -8.20 9.67 -18.44
C LYS A 42 -7.27 10.83 -18.10
N THR A 43 -7.71 11.72 -17.23
CA THR A 43 -6.99 12.91 -16.79
C THR A 43 -6.52 12.77 -15.34
N ILE A 44 -5.50 13.55 -15.00
CA ILE A 44 -4.96 13.68 -13.65
C ILE A 44 -5.49 14.99 -13.06
N ALA A 45 -5.62 15.09 -11.74
CA ALA A 45 -6.01 16.34 -11.10
C ALA A 45 -5.06 17.50 -11.49
N SER A 46 -5.62 18.66 -11.85
CA SER A 46 -4.84 19.84 -12.22
C SER A 46 -3.97 20.40 -11.08
N THR A 47 -4.24 19.99 -9.84
CA THR A 47 -3.45 20.33 -8.65
C THR A 47 -2.18 19.47 -8.51
N LYS A 48 -2.03 18.38 -9.27
CA LYS A 48 -0.83 17.53 -9.23
C LYS A 48 0.23 18.11 -10.18
N PRO A 49 1.44 18.41 -9.70
CA PRO A 49 2.46 19.10 -10.49
C PRO A 49 3.16 18.22 -11.55
N TYR A 50 3.01 16.90 -11.46
CA TYR A 50 3.67 15.94 -12.36
C TYR A 50 2.64 14.93 -12.87
N ALA A 51 2.59 14.73 -14.19
CA ALA A 51 1.67 13.81 -14.83
C ALA A 51 2.26 12.41 -15.01
N THR A 52 3.59 12.33 -15.08
CA THR A 52 4.33 11.09 -15.31
C THR A 52 5.40 10.88 -14.23
N PHE A 53 5.89 9.65 -14.13
CA PHE A 53 6.98 9.34 -13.21
C PHE A 53 8.27 10.05 -13.64
N GLU A 54 8.50 10.15 -14.94
CA GLU A 54 9.66 10.80 -15.55
C GLU A 54 9.74 12.28 -15.20
N GLU A 55 8.60 12.97 -15.17
CA GLU A 55 8.49 14.37 -14.71
C GLU A 55 8.71 14.49 -13.19
N PHE A 56 8.18 13.55 -12.41
CA PHE A 56 8.30 13.55 -10.95
C PHE A 56 9.69 13.18 -10.43
N TYR A 57 10.39 12.26 -11.10
CA TYR A 57 11.60 11.62 -10.59
C TYR A 57 12.75 12.60 -10.29
N PRO A 58 13.06 13.61 -11.14
CA PRO A 58 14.06 14.62 -10.82
C PRO A 58 13.72 15.42 -9.56
N HIS A 59 12.45 15.79 -9.37
CA HIS A 59 12.00 16.48 -8.16
C HIS A 59 12.16 15.59 -6.92
N TYR A 60 11.77 14.31 -7.00
CA TYR A 60 11.99 13.33 -5.94
C TYR A 60 13.46 13.24 -5.51
N LEU A 61 14.39 13.18 -6.46
CA LEU A 61 15.82 13.11 -6.19
C LEU A 61 16.35 14.39 -5.54
N LEU A 62 15.90 15.57 -6.01
CA LEU A 62 16.27 16.84 -5.40
C LEU A 62 15.81 16.91 -3.94
N GLU A 63 14.59 16.50 -3.63
CA GLU A 63 14.10 16.44 -2.24
C GLU A 63 14.89 15.46 -1.38
N HIS A 64 15.23 14.28 -1.92
CA HIS A 64 16.04 13.27 -1.23
C HIS A 64 17.54 13.56 -1.21
N SER A 65 18.00 14.63 -1.87
CA SER A 65 19.37 15.12 -1.71
C SER A 65 19.54 15.92 -0.40
N LYS A 66 18.45 16.53 0.10
CA LYS A 66 18.46 17.35 1.31
C LYS A 66 18.76 16.49 2.54
N GLN A 67 19.66 16.98 3.40
CA GLN A 67 20.09 16.26 4.61
C GLN A 67 18.91 15.88 5.51
N THR A 68 17.97 16.82 5.76
CA THR A 68 16.81 16.58 6.61
C THR A 68 15.94 15.43 6.09
N THR A 69 15.61 15.44 4.79
CA THR A 69 14.81 14.38 4.16
C THR A 69 15.50 13.03 4.27
N ARG A 70 16.81 12.97 4.03
CA ARG A 70 17.59 11.73 4.13
C ARG A 70 17.59 11.14 5.52
N ILE A 71 17.79 11.96 6.54
CA ILE A 71 17.78 11.51 7.95
C ILE A 71 16.42 10.92 8.29
N TRP A 72 15.33 11.63 7.99
CA TRP A 72 13.98 11.13 8.25
C TRP A 72 13.66 9.86 7.46
N HIS A 73 14.10 9.79 6.20
CA HIS A 73 13.92 8.60 5.38
C HIS A 73 14.65 7.39 5.96
N TYR A 74 15.91 7.54 6.38
CA TYR A 74 16.66 6.44 7.01
C TYR A 74 16.04 6.01 8.32
N VAL A 75 15.69 6.95 9.21
CA VAL A 75 15.01 6.63 10.47
C VAL A 75 13.71 5.86 10.21
N GLY A 76 12.86 6.36 9.31
CA GLY A 76 11.60 5.71 8.95
C GLY A 76 11.80 4.30 8.39
N THR A 77 12.67 4.14 7.39
CA THR A 77 12.94 2.83 6.76
C THR A 77 13.55 1.85 7.76
N THR A 78 14.47 2.29 8.62
CA THR A 78 15.04 1.44 9.68
C THR A 78 13.97 0.96 10.66
N LEU A 79 13.06 1.84 11.09
CA LEU A 79 11.95 1.45 11.98
C LEU A 79 11.03 0.41 11.33
N VAL A 80 10.67 0.60 10.06
CA VAL A 80 9.85 -0.37 9.31
C VAL A 80 10.57 -1.71 9.20
N VAL A 81 11.86 -1.71 8.85
CA VAL A 81 12.66 -2.95 8.73
C VAL A 81 12.73 -3.68 10.06
N ILE A 82 13.06 -3.00 11.16
CA ILE A 82 13.10 -3.60 12.50
C ILE A 82 11.73 -4.20 12.85
N TYR A 83 10.65 -3.46 12.62
CA TYR A 83 9.30 -3.92 12.91
C TYR A 83 8.92 -5.20 12.14
N MET A 84 9.30 -5.28 10.86
CA MET A 84 9.07 -6.46 10.02
C MET A 84 9.96 -7.65 10.43
N LEU A 85 11.20 -7.41 10.87
CA LEU A 85 12.07 -8.47 11.41
C LEU A 85 11.51 -9.04 12.72
N CYS A 86 10.95 -8.20 13.57
CA CYS A 86 10.29 -8.65 14.81
C CYS A 86 8.94 -9.33 14.55
N ASN A 87 8.23 -8.96 13.46
CA ASN A 87 6.89 -9.48 13.13
C ASN A 87 6.79 -9.85 11.64
N PRO A 88 7.48 -10.91 11.17
CA PRO A 88 7.60 -11.20 9.74
C PRO A 88 6.26 -11.54 9.07
N ILE A 89 5.28 -12.04 9.83
CA ILE A 89 3.93 -12.31 9.30
C ILE A 89 3.27 -11.04 8.72
N LEU A 90 3.60 -9.85 9.23
CA LEU A 90 3.02 -8.59 8.78
C LEU A 90 3.50 -8.16 7.39
N ILE A 91 4.57 -8.77 6.87
CA ILE A 91 5.02 -8.58 5.48
C ILE A 91 3.90 -8.98 4.53
N VAL A 92 3.12 -10.02 4.85
CA VAL A 92 1.98 -10.46 4.02
C VAL A 92 0.94 -9.35 3.89
N SER A 93 0.59 -8.68 4.99
CA SER A 93 -0.34 -7.56 4.97
C SER A 93 0.24 -6.32 4.29
N LEU A 94 1.54 -6.06 4.42
CA LEU A 94 2.21 -4.95 3.73
C LEU A 94 2.17 -5.15 2.21
N LEU A 95 2.51 -6.35 1.74
CA LEU A 95 2.49 -6.70 0.32
C LEU A 95 1.07 -6.66 -0.24
N SER A 96 0.07 -7.19 0.48
CA SER A 96 -1.32 -7.15 0.03
C SER A 96 -1.85 -5.72 -0.06
N ALA A 97 -1.56 -4.87 0.93
CA ALA A 97 -1.99 -3.47 0.94
C ALA A 97 -1.27 -2.65 -0.15
N GLY A 98 0.04 -2.86 -0.33
CA GLY A 98 0.81 -2.19 -1.38
C GLY A 98 0.33 -2.56 -2.78
N LEU A 99 0.05 -3.85 -3.03
CA LEU A 99 -0.48 -4.31 -4.32
C LEU A 99 -1.88 -3.73 -4.59
N ALA A 100 -2.75 -3.71 -3.58
CA ALA A 100 -4.07 -3.09 -3.68
C ALA A 100 -3.98 -1.60 -3.99
N ALA A 101 -3.14 -0.85 -3.25
CA ALA A 101 -2.93 0.57 -3.50
C ALA A 101 -2.43 0.82 -4.93
N TYR A 102 -1.43 0.06 -5.39
CA TYR A 102 -0.92 0.14 -6.76
C TYR A 102 -1.97 -0.16 -7.82
N SER A 103 -2.83 -1.16 -7.57
CA SER A 103 -3.93 -1.51 -8.49
C SER A 103 -4.96 -0.39 -8.63
N LEU A 104 -5.12 0.44 -7.61
CA LEU A 104 -6.15 1.47 -7.51
C LEU A 104 -5.71 2.88 -7.91
N VAL A 105 -4.40 3.12 -8.07
CA VAL A 105 -3.87 4.42 -8.54
C VAL A 105 -4.61 4.97 -9.78
N PRO A 106 -4.91 4.18 -10.84
CA PRO A 106 -5.60 4.70 -12.01
C PRO A 106 -7.03 5.21 -11.74
N PHE A 107 -7.66 4.73 -10.67
CA PHE A 107 -8.99 5.17 -10.24
C PHE A 107 -8.90 6.45 -9.41
N LEU A 108 -7.84 6.60 -8.62
CA LEU A 108 -7.67 7.72 -7.67
C LEU A 108 -6.91 8.91 -8.28
N ARG A 109 -6.31 8.78 -9.47
CA ARG A 109 -5.47 9.83 -10.08
C ARG A 109 -6.14 11.20 -10.27
N HIS A 110 -7.47 11.23 -10.42
CA HIS A 110 -8.27 12.45 -10.56
C HIS A 110 -8.47 13.21 -9.23
N LEU A 111 -8.13 12.60 -8.10
CA LEU A 111 -8.18 13.24 -6.78
C LEU A 111 -7.03 14.23 -6.60
N PRO A 112 -7.22 15.29 -5.80
CA PRO A 112 -6.32 16.46 -5.78
C PRO A 112 -4.91 16.16 -5.27
N ASN A 113 -4.75 15.12 -4.46
CA ASN A 113 -3.50 14.73 -3.82
C ASN A 113 -3.49 13.22 -3.52
N GLY A 114 -2.35 12.72 -3.02
CA GLY A 114 -2.12 11.31 -2.71
C GLY A 114 -2.69 10.82 -1.37
N LEU A 115 -3.49 11.63 -0.66
CA LEU A 115 -3.94 11.30 0.70
C LEU A 115 -4.89 10.09 0.70
N TYR A 116 -5.70 9.93 -0.34
CA TYR A 116 -6.66 8.83 -0.43
C TYR A 116 -5.95 7.49 -0.69
N GLU A 117 -4.95 7.49 -1.57
CA GLU A 117 -4.06 6.36 -1.83
C GLU A 117 -3.34 5.94 -0.55
N MET A 118 -2.79 6.91 0.19
CA MET A 118 -2.11 6.66 1.47
C MET A 118 -3.08 6.12 2.53
N ALA A 119 -4.25 6.73 2.69
CA ALA A 119 -5.25 6.29 3.65
C ALA A 119 -5.71 4.86 3.36
N LEU A 120 -5.94 4.52 2.09
CA LEU A 120 -6.32 3.19 1.68
C LEU A 120 -5.23 2.15 1.98
N LEU A 121 -3.98 2.45 1.64
CA LEU A 121 -2.84 1.60 1.96
C LEU A 121 -2.76 1.36 3.47
N LEU A 122 -2.84 2.42 4.27
CA LEU A 122 -2.77 2.33 5.73
C LEU A 122 -3.94 1.53 6.31
N VAL A 123 -5.17 1.75 5.85
CA VAL A 123 -6.34 1.00 6.32
C VAL A 123 -6.21 -0.48 6.00
N LEU A 124 -5.87 -0.85 4.77
CA LEU A 124 -5.71 -2.25 4.38
C LEU A 124 -4.55 -2.92 5.13
N TYR A 125 -3.44 -2.19 5.31
CA TYR A 125 -2.30 -2.66 6.09
C TYR A 125 -2.66 -2.90 7.56
N LEU A 126 -3.33 -1.95 8.21
CA LEU A 126 -3.68 -2.07 9.63
C LEU A 126 -4.75 -3.14 9.86
N LEU A 127 -5.73 -3.26 8.97
CA LEU A 127 -6.75 -4.32 9.04
C LEU A 127 -6.12 -5.71 8.86
N GLY A 128 -5.31 -5.90 7.81
CA GLY A 128 -4.64 -7.17 7.56
C GLY A 128 -3.66 -7.52 8.68
N SER A 129 -2.90 -6.55 9.18
CA SER A 129 -1.98 -6.72 10.32
C SER A 129 -2.73 -7.10 11.60
N LYS A 130 -3.85 -6.44 11.91
CA LYS A 130 -4.68 -6.76 13.07
C LYS A 130 -5.22 -8.19 12.98
N LEU A 131 -5.71 -8.60 11.81
CA LEU A 131 -6.19 -9.96 11.60
C LEU A 131 -5.04 -10.97 11.70
N LEU A 132 -3.86 -10.71 11.14
CA LEU A 132 -2.73 -11.65 11.23
C LEU A 132 -2.15 -11.76 12.65
N ALA A 133 -2.17 -10.68 13.44
CA ALA A 133 -1.59 -10.65 14.78
C ALA A 133 -2.56 -11.07 15.90
N HIS A 134 -3.88 -11.01 15.66
CA HIS A 134 -4.93 -11.28 16.67
C HIS A 134 -6.03 -12.26 16.21
N SER A 135 -5.81 -13.04 15.13
CA SER A 135 -6.75 -14.11 14.74
C SER A 135 -6.28 -15.46 15.21
#